data_AF-A0A1G8C603-F1
#
_entry.id   AF-A0A1G8C603-F1
#
_cell.length_a   1.000
_cell.length_b   1.000
_cell.length_c   1.000
_cell.angle_alpha   90.00
_cell.angle_beta   90.00
_cell.angle_gamma   90.00
#
_symmetry.space_group_name_H-M   'P 1'
#
loop_
_entity.id
_entity.type
_entity.pdbx_description
1 polymer ?
#
loop_
_entity_poly.entity_id
_entity_poly.type
_entity_poly.pdbx_seq_one_letter_code
_entity_poly.pdbx_strand_id
1 'polypeptide(L)'
;MVRLLGGIYYAFLYGHTIKLVYLNNNVCEMYIDDIYQGLCSFQNVKQKIRKMKRQVNQHRYITYRGNNLFQEAEKGTIVHIMV
;
A
#
# COMPACT_ATOMS: atom_id res chain seq x y z
N MET A 1 -0.54 -0.74 7.15
CA MET A 1 -0.20 -2.18 7.13
C MET A 1 -1.04 -2.79 8.21
N VAL A 2 -1.72 -3.89 7.91
CA VAL A 2 -2.62 -4.57 8.86
C VAL A 2 -1.96 -5.86 9.30
N ARG A 3 -2.05 -6.19 10.58
CA ARG A 3 -1.58 -7.47 11.14
C ARG A 3 -2.79 -8.40 11.26
N LEU A 4 -2.67 -9.60 10.72
CA LEU A 4 -3.63 -10.68 10.86
C LEU A 4 -3.15 -11.70 11.91
N LEU A 5 -4.01 -12.63 12.26
CA LEU A 5 -3.66 -13.78 13.08
C LEU A 5 -2.54 -14.62 12.42
N GLY A 6 -1.79 -15.36 13.22
CA GLY A 6 -0.71 -16.21 12.72
C GLY A 6 0.56 -15.47 12.26
N GLY A 7 0.75 -14.21 12.69
CA GLY A 7 1.98 -13.47 12.36
C GLY A 7 2.04 -12.96 10.92
N ILE A 8 0.90 -12.96 10.21
CA ILE A 8 0.80 -12.48 8.84
C ILE A 8 0.55 -10.96 8.84
N TYR A 9 1.22 -10.24 7.96
CA TYR A 9 1.05 -8.82 7.77
C TYR A 9 0.73 -8.53 6.30
N TYR A 10 -0.30 -7.72 6.08
CA TYR A 10 -0.71 -7.29 4.75
C TYR A 10 -0.53 -5.79 4.55
N ALA A 11 -0.04 -5.42 3.37
CA ALA A 11 0.04 -4.05 2.91
C ALA A 11 -0.28 -3.97 1.42
N PHE A 12 -1.20 -3.09 1.07
CA PHE A 12 -1.36 -2.64 -0.31
C PHE A 12 -0.43 -1.47 -0.59
N LEU A 13 0.32 -1.53 -1.70
CA LEU A 13 1.29 -0.53 -2.15
C LEU A 13 1.32 -0.49 -3.69
N TYR A 14 1.09 0.69 -4.28
CA TYR A 14 1.17 0.93 -5.74
C TYR A 14 0.38 -0.06 -6.61
N GLY A 15 -0.79 -0.53 -6.15
CA GLY A 15 -1.57 -1.52 -6.91
C GLY A 15 -1.23 -2.97 -6.60
N HIS A 16 -0.15 -3.22 -5.86
CA HIS A 16 0.34 -4.54 -5.50
C HIS A 16 0.00 -4.91 -4.06
N THR A 17 -0.24 -6.19 -3.84
CA THR A 17 -0.48 -6.77 -2.52
C THR A 17 0.81 -7.34 -1.98
N ILE A 18 1.27 -6.79 -0.86
CA ILE A 18 2.44 -7.29 -0.15
C ILE A 18 1.97 -8.06 1.08
N LYS A 19 2.34 -9.33 1.15
CA LYS A 19 2.11 -10.21 2.29
C LYS A 19 3.46 -10.57 2.92
N LEU A 20 3.57 -10.38 4.23
CA LEU A 20 4.73 -10.78 5.02
C LEU A 20 4.29 -11.83 6.03
N VAL A 21 4.96 -12.97 6.06
CA VAL A 21 4.73 -14.01 7.07
C VAL A 21 5.89 -13.95 8.06
N TYR A 22 5.61 -13.52 9.28
CA TYR A 22 6.64 -13.42 10.32
C TYR A 22 7.00 -14.81 10.83
N LEU A 23 8.29 -15.14 10.77
CA LEU A 23 8.81 -16.42 11.25
C LEU A 23 9.31 -16.26 12.69
N ASN A 24 10.55 -15.81 12.86
CA ASN A 24 11.19 -15.54 14.14
C ASN A 24 12.42 -14.63 13.92
N ASN A 25 13.06 -14.15 14.99
CA ASN A 25 14.35 -13.43 14.94
C ASN A 25 14.45 -12.36 13.85
N ASN A 26 13.40 -11.57 13.68
CA ASN A 26 13.34 -10.49 12.68
C ASN A 26 13.41 -10.97 11.21
N VAL A 27 13.07 -12.23 10.93
CA VAL A 27 12.98 -12.81 9.59
C VAL A 27 11.51 -12.98 9.20
N CYS A 28 11.19 -12.66 7.95
CA CYS A 28 9.89 -12.94 7.35
C CYS A 28 10.02 -13.42 5.91
N GLU A 29 9.06 -14.23 5.48
CA GLU A 29 8.82 -14.51 4.07
C GLU A 29 8.08 -13.33 3.46
N MET A 30 8.49 -12.93 2.26
CA MET A 30 7.82 -11.89 1.49
C MET A 30 7.13 -12.48 0.27
N TYR A 31 5.89 -12.09 0.08
CA TYR A 31 5.10 -12.37 -1.10
C TYR A 31 4.61 -11.05 -1.70
N ILE A 32 4.70 -10.95 -3.02
CA ILE A 32 4.13 -9.84 -3.80
C ILE A 32 3.13 -10.47 -4.77
N ASP A 33 1.87 -10.03 -4.69
CA ASP A 33 0.76 -10.59 -5.47
C ASP A 33 0.69 -12.12 -5.36
N ASP A 34 0.82 -12.61 -4.11
CA ASP A 34 0.88 -14.02 -3.73
C ASP A 34 2.06 -14.85 -4.32
N ILE A 35 2.98 -14.19 -5.02
CA ILE A 35 4.22 -14.81 -5.52
C ILE A 35 5.31 -14.68 -4.46
N TYR A 36 5.91 -15.80 -4.06
CA TYR A 36 7.03 -15.81 -3.11
C TYR A 36 8.27 -15.13 -3.70
N GLN A 37 8.82 -14.16 -2.96
CA GLN A 37 9.98 -13.37 -3.36
C GLN A 37 11.24 -13.73 -2.57
N GLY A 38 11.11 -14.41 -1.43
CA GLY A 38 12.24 -14.81 -0.59
C GLY A 38 12.11 -14.43 0.88
N LEU A 39 13.17 -14.74 1.63
CA LEU A 39 13.34 -14.38 3.03
C LEU A 39 13.98 -12.99 3.15
N CYS A 40 13.48 -12.20 4.10
CA CYS A 40 13.99 -10.86 4.34
C CYS A 40 13.81 -10.44 5.80
N SER A 41 14.47 -9.34 6.18
CA SER A 41 14.32 -8.78 7.52
C SER A 41 12.98 -8.06 7.68
N PHE A 42 12.18 -8.50 8.65
CA PHE A 42 10.84 -7.97 8.90
C PHE A 42 10.85 -6.48 9.25
N GLN A 43 11.74 -6.05 10.16
CA GLN A 43 11.88 -4.64 10.52
C GLN A 43 12.29 -3.79 9.31
N ASN A 44 13.25 -4.26 8.51
CA ASN A 44 13.71 -3.52 7.35
C ASN A 44 12.59 -3.33 6.32
N VAL A 45 11.85 -4.39 6.02
CA VAL A 45 10.71 -4.30 5.09
C VAL A 45 9.60 -3.43 5.65
N LYS A 46 9.26 -3.58 6.94
CA LYS A 46 8.26 -2.74 7.62
C LYS A 46 8.63 -1.25 7.57
N GLN A 47 9.90 -0.90 7.77
CA GLN A 47 10.37 0.48 7.65
C GLN A 47 10.30 0.98 6.21
N LYS A 48 10.75 0.20 5.23
CA LYS A 48 10.65 0.54 3.80
C LYS A 48 9.19 0.78 3.37
N ILE A 49 8.28 -0.12 3.73
CA ILE A 49 6.84 0.01 3.45
C ILE A 49 6.29 1.29 4.08
N ARG A 50 6.64 1.61 5.33
CA ARG A 50 6.23 2.86 5.99
C ARG A 50 6.75 4.10 5.27
N LYS A 51 8.01 4.10 4.84
CA LYS A 51 8.61 5.20 4.09
C LYS A 51 7.90 5.42 2.75
N MET A 52 7.67 4.34 2.00
CA MET A 52 6.92 4.39 0.73
C MET A 52 5.50 4.91 0.92
N LYS A 53 4.77 4.44 1.95
CA LYS A 53 3.41 4.95 2.24
C LYS A 53 3.40 6.44 2.56
N ARG A 54 4.41 6.95 3.28
CA ARG A 54 4.53 8.39 3.55
C ARG A 54 4.76 9.19 2.26
N GLN A 55 5.61 8.71 1.36
CA GLN A 55 5.85 9.35 0.06
C GLN A 55 4.58 9.37 -0.81
N VAL A 56 3.83 8.26 -0.84
CA VAL A 56 2.53 8.20 -1.56
C VAL A 56 1.54 9.21 -1.00
N ASN A 57 1.43 9.33 0.32
CA ASN A 57 0.51 10.29 0.95
C ASN A 57 0.95 11.74 0.73
N GLN A 58 2.24 12.02 0.64
CA GLN A 58 2.77 13.36 0.36
C GLN A 58 2.56 13.79 -1.10
N HIS A 59 2.53 12.85 -2.04
CA HIS A 59 2.24 13.13 -3.46
C HIS A 59 0.74 13.15 -3.81
N ARG A 60 -0.16 13.09 -2.81
CA ARG A 60 -1.62 13.15 -2.98
C ARG A 60 -2.23 14.53 -2.74
N TYR A 61 -1.52 15.61 -3.07
CA TYR A 61 -2.17 16.90 -3.34
C TYR A 61 -2.40 17.03 -4.84
N ILE A 62 -3.49 16.43 -5.31
CA ILE A 62 -4.04 16.79 -6.61
C ILE A 62 -4.88 18.03 -6.38
N THR A 63 -4.30 19.21 -6.61
CA THR A 63 -5.05 20.46 -6.59
C THR A 63 -5.97 20.47 -7.80
N TYR A 64 -7.22 20.08 -7.60
CA TYR A 64 -8.24 20.15 -8.64
C TYR A 64 -8.52 21.63 -8.97
N ARG A 65 -8.19 22.05 -10.20
CA ARG A 65 -8.49 23.38 -10.75
C ARG A 65 -9.67 23.31 -11.74
N GLY A 66 -10.63 22.43 -11.52
CA GLY A 66 -11.85 22.35 -12.32
C GLY A 66 -13.01 23.14 -11.69
N ASN A 67 -13.91 23.65 -12.53
CA ASN A 67 -14.99 24.53 -12.09
C ASN A 67 -16.14 23.83 -11.33
N ASN A 68 -16.22 22.50 -11.36
CA ASN A 68 -17.14 21.72 -10.52
C ASN A 68 -16.89 20.21 -10.70
N LEU A 69 -16.56 19.51 -9.62
CA LEU A 69 -16.34 18.05 -9.59
C LEU A 69 -17.51 17.25 -10.18
N PHE A 70 -18.74 17.74 -10.01
CA PHE A 70 -19.95 17.08 -10.48
C PHE A 70 -20.13 17.12 -12.01
N GLN A 71 -19.64 18.16 -12.69
CA GLN A 71 -19.74 18.27 -14.16
C GLN A 71 -18.75 17.35 -14.89
N GLU A 72 -17.61 17.03 -14.28
CA GLU A 72 -16.65 16.10 -14.87
C GLU A 72 -16.99 14.63 -14.62
N ALA A 73 -17.78 14.35 -13.58
CA ALA A 73 -18.35 13.03 -13.35
C ALA A 73 -19.31 12.60 -14.48
N GLU A 74 -20.06 13.51 -15.08
CA GLU A 74 -20.93 13.23 -16.24
C GLU A 74 -20.13 12.79 -17.48
N LYS A 75 -18.86 13.20 -17.60
CA LYS A 75 -17.97 12.79 -18.69
C LYS A 75 -17.36 11.40 -18.49
N GLY A 76 -17.79 10.65 -17.46
CA GLY A 76 -17.37 9.28 -17.20
C GLY A 76 -15.95 9.14 -16.64
N THR A 77 -15.37 10.23 -16.11
CA THR A 77 -14.04 10.16 -15.47
C THR A 77 -14.21 9.69 -14.03
N ILE A 78 -13.73 8.48 -13.74
CA ILE A 78 -13.81 7.89 -12.40
C ILE A 78 -12.86 8.63 -11.46
N VAL A 79 -13.41 9.46 -10.58
CA VAL A 79 -12.63 10.12 -9.52
C VAL A 79 -12.78 9.32 -8.23
N HIS A 80 -11.70 8.69 -7.78
CA HIS A 80 -11.65 7.99 -6.50
C HIS A 80 -11.57 9.00 -5.34
N ILE A 81 -12.70 9.24 -4.68
CA ILE A 81 -12.76 9.97 -3.40
C ILE A 81 -12.76 8.94 -2.27
N MET A 82 -11.75 8.98 -1.40
CA MET A 82 -11.77 8.22 -0.14
C MET A 82 -11.89 9.23 1.01
N VAL A 83 -12.98 9.11 1.77
CA VAL A 83 -13.31 9.89 2.98
C VAL A 83 -12.45 9.43 4.15
#